data_AF-A0A849E117-F1
#
_entry.id   AF-A0A849E117-F1
#
_cell.length_a   1.000
_cell.length_b   1.000
_cell.length_c   1.000
_cell.angle_alpha   90.00
_cell.angle_beta   90.00
_cell.angle_gamma   90.00
#
_symmetry.space_group_name_H-M   'P 1'
#
loop_
_entity.id
_entity.type
_entity.pdbx_description
1 polymer ?
#
loop_
_entity_poly.entity_id
_entity_poly.type
_entity_poly.pdbx_seq_one_letter_code
_entity_poly.pdbx_strand_id
1 'polypeptide(L)' 'MQNRTVFYISDRTGITAEVLGQALISQFEKVSFKEVTIPFIDNESKLDAVINKVNQAAEDDGARP' A
#
# COMPACT_ATOMS: atom_id res chain seq x y z
N MET A 1 -1.94 10.65 -16.03
CA MET A 1 -2.72 9.58 -15.35
C MET A 1 -2.38 9.69 -13.88
N GLN A 2 -3.36 9.79 -12.99
CA GLN A 2 -3.08 9.77 -11.56
C GLN A 2 -2.73 8.32 -11.20
N ASN A 3 -1.45 8.06 -10.89
CA ASN A 3 -1.05 6.80 -10.28
C ASN A 3 -1.67 6.76 -8.88
N ARG A 4 -2.18 5.60 -8.46
CA ARG A 4 -2.61 5.40 -7.07
C ARG A 4 -1.86 4.24 -6.47
N THR A 5 -1.10 4.50 -5.43
CA THR A 5 -0.35 3.47 -4.73
C THR A 5 -1.22 2.81 -3.66
N VAL A 6 -1.27 1.47 -3.65
CA VAL A 6 -1.95 0.67 -2.63
C VAL A 6 -0.90 -0.04 -1.80
N PHE A 7 -0.96 0.11 -0.48
CA PHE A 7 -0.03 -0.51 0.46
C PHE A 7 -0.70 -1.64 1.24
N TYR A 8 -0.14 -2.84 1.16
CA TYR A 8 -0.55 -3.99 1.98
C TYR A 8 0.46 -4.19 3.12
N ILE A 9 0.06 -3.83 4.34
CA ILE A 9 0.97 -3.81 5.51
C ILE A 9 0.57 -4.91 6.49
N SER A 10 1.55 -5.66 7.00
CA SER A 10 1.32 -6.72 7.99
C SER A 10 2.50 -6.90 8.95
N ASP A 11 2.22 -7.30 10.18
CA ASP A 11 3.19 -7.77 11.18
C ASP A 11 3.74 -9.18 10.86
N ARG A 12 3.13 -9.88 9.90
CA ARG A 12 3.52 -11.20 9.39
C ARG A 12 3.77 -11.11 7.88
N THR A 13 3.36 -12.11 7.10
CA THR A 13 3.71 -12.23 5.67
C THR A 13 2.95 -11.27 4.74
N GLY A 14 1.84 -10.69 5.18
CA GLY A 14 1.03 -9.79 4.34
C GLY A 14 0.14 -10.46 3.29
N ILE A 15 0.22 -11.79 3.09
CA ILE A 15 -0.56 -12.52 2.07
C ILE A 15 -2.06 -12.28 2.20
N THR A 16 -2.60 -12.29 3.43
CA THR A 16 -4.03 -12.04 3.64
C THR A 16 -4.44 -10.61 3.25
N ALA A 17 -3.61 -9.61 3.58
CA ALA A 17 -3.89 -8.22 3.24
C ALA A 17 -3.80 -8.00 1.72
N GLU A 18 -2.82 -8.60 1.07
CA GLU A 18 -2.64 -8.57 -0.38
C GLU A 18 -3.83 -9.22 -1.12
N VAL A 19 -4.23 -10.44 -0.75
CA VAL A 19 -5.35 -11.14 -1.41
C VAL A 19 -6.66 -10.38 -1.25
N LEU A 20 -6.96 -9.89 -0.05
CA LEU A 20 -8.18 -9.11 0.20
C LEU A 20 -8.15 -7.77 -0.54
N GLY A 21 -6.98 -7.13 -0.58
CA GLY A 21 -6.75 -5.89 -1.30
C GLY A 21 -6.94 -6.04 -2.81
N GLN A 22 -6.33 -7.05 -3.41
CA GLN A 22 -6.48 -7.39 -4.83
C GLN A 22 -7.94 -7.66 -5.18
N ALA A 23 -8.66 -8.42 -4.36
CA ALA A 23 -10.09 -8.64 -4.53
C ALA A 23 -10.88 -7.32 -4.49
N LEU A 24 -10.58 -6.44 -3.54
CA LEU A 24 -11.23 -5.14 -3.41
C LEU A 24 -10.99 -4.24 -4.65
N ILE A 25 -9.73 -4.09 -5.07
CA ILE A 25 -9.36 -3.16 -6.14
C ILE A 25 -9.74 -3.67 -7.54
N SER A 26 -9.94 -4.98 -7.70
CA SER A 26 -10.40 -5.59 -8.96
C SER A 26 -11.72 -5.01 -9.48
N GLN A 27 -12.54 -4.42 -8.58
CA GLN A 27 -13.81 -3.76 -8.95
C GLN A 27 -13.60 -2.41 -9.65
N PHE A 28 -12.37 -1.89 -9.73
CA PHE A 28 -12.04 -0.58 -10.28
C PHE A 28 -11.18 -0.68 -11.55
N GLU A 29 -11.69 -1.36 -12.58
CA GLU A 29 -10.98 -1.66 -13.84
C GLU A 29 -10.42 -0.42 -14.59
N LYS A 30 -10.96 0.78 -14.33
CA LYS A 30 -10.53 2.03 -14.97
C LYS A 30 -9.41 2.75 -14.24
N VAL A 31 -8.96 2.22 -13.10
CA VAL A 31 -7.91 2.81 -12.26
C VAL A 31 -6.67 1.93 -12.32
N SER A 32 -5.51 2.52 -12.61
CA SER A 32 -4.24 1.82 -12.53
C SER A 32 -3.68 1.99 -11.11
N PHE A 33 -3.45 0.87 -10.44
CA PHE A 33 -2.87 0.84 -9.11
C PHE A 33 -1.41 0.38 -9.15
N LYS A 34 -0.58 1.02 -8.33
CA LYS A 34 0.77 0.54 -7.99
C LYS A 34 0.68 -0.17 -6.66
N GLU A 35 0.86 -1.48 -6.64
CA GLU A 35 0.73 -2.28 -5.44
C GLU A 35 2.08 -2.45 -4.72
N VAL A 36 2.09 -2.33 -3.39
CA VAL A 36 3.28 -2.49 -2.55
C VAL A 36 2.96 -3.32 -1.31
N THR A 37 3.53 -4.51 -1.22
CA THR A 37 3.41 -5.36 -0.03
C THR A 37 4.57 -5.13 0.93
N ILE A 38 4.26 -4.87 2.20
CA ILE A 38 5.25 -4.63 3.27
C ILE A 38 4.98 -5.59 4.44
N PRO A 39 5.71 -6.72 4.50
CA PRO A 39 5.58 -7.70 5.58
C PRO A 39 6.47 -7.36 6.79
N PHE A 40 6.24 -8.07 7.90
CA PHE A 40 7.06 -8.08 9.12
C PHE A 40 7.23 -6.71 9.79
N ILE A 41 6.18 -5.89 9.80
CA ILE A 41 6.13 -4.61 10.54
C ILE A 41 5.73 -4.90 11.99
N ASP A 42 6.74 -5.26 12.79
CA ASP A 42 6.60 -5.78 14.16
C ASP A 42 7.12 -4.81 15.25
N ASN A 43 7.56 -3.61 14.86
CA ASN A 43 8.06 -2.60 15.79
C ASN A 43 7.86 -1.17 15.26
N GLU A 44 7.95 -0.19 16.16
CA GLU A 44 7.71 1.22 15.86
C GLU A 44 8.67 1.79 14.81
N SER A 45 9.96 1.45 14.85
CA SER A 45 10.93 1.96 13.87
C SER A 45 10.60 1.52 12.44
N LYS A 46 10.15 0.27 12.27
CA LYS A 46 9.66 -0.23 10.97
C LYS A 46 8.37 0.48 10.55
N LEU A 47 7.47 0.74 11.50
CA LEU A 47 6.21 1.46 11.24
C LEU A 47 6.49 2.90 10.78
N ASP A 48 7.41 3.62 11.43
CA ASP A 48 7.81 4.98 11.03
C ASP A 48 8.35 5.02 9.60
N ALA A 49 9.16 4.02 9.21
CA ALA A 49 9.64 3.89 7.85
C ALA A 49 8.50 3.67 6.84
N VAL A 50 7.49 2.89 7.22
CA VAL A 50 6.28 2.67 6.40
C VAL A 50 5.48 3.97 6.26
N ILE A 51 5.26 4.71 7.33
CA ILE A 51 4.55 5.99 7.32
C ILE A 51 5.25 6.97 6.36
N ASN A 52 6.57 7.10 6.47
CA ASN A 52 7.35 7.95 5.57
C ASN A 52 7.20 7.54 4.10
N LYS A 53 7.19 6.23 3.82
CA LYS A 53 7.01 5.70 2.46
C LYS A 53 5.61 5.99 1.90
N VAL A 54 4.57 5.85 2.73
CA VAL A 54 3.18 6.16 2.35
C VAL A 54 3.03 7.66 2.06
N ASN A 55 3.60 8.52 2.91
CA ASN A 55 3.56 9.96 2.72
C ASN A 55 4.29 10.38 1.44
N GLN A 56 5.48 9.81 1.16
CA GLN A 56 6.20 10.11 -0.08
C GLN A 56 5.40 9.70 -1.31
N ALA A 57 4.77 8.52 -1.28
CA ALA A 57 3.91 8.09 -2.38
C ALA A 57 2.71 9.01 -2.57
N ALA A 58 2.15 9.57 -1.49
CA ALA A 58 1.08 10.55 -1.56
C ALA A 58 1.50 11.84 -2.31
N GLU A 59 2.72 12.31 -2.04
CA GLU A 59 3.31 13.47 -2.72
C GLU A 59 3.54 13.17 -4.20
N ASP A 60 4.10 12.00 -4.52
CA ASP A 60 4.43 11.57 -5.88
C ASP A 60 3.17 11.34 -6.74
N ASP A 61 2.14 10.72 -6.16
CA ASP A 61 0.87 10.42 -6.83
C ASP A 61 -0.01 11.68 -6.97
N GLY A 62 0.28 12.74 -6.21
CA GLY A 62 -0.54 13.95 -6.11
C GLY A 62 -1.92 13.70 -5.49
N ALA A 63 -2.10 12.56 -4.85
CA ALA A 63 -3.34 12.10 -4.23
C ALA A 63 -2.99 11.30 -2.97
N ARG A 64 -3.84 11.37 -1.93
CA ARG A 64 -3.64 10.55 -0.73
C ARG A 64 -3.86 9.06 -1.07
N PRO A 65 -2.96 8.16 -0.63
CA PRO A 65 -3.13 6.70 -0.69
C PRO A 65 -4.36 6.22 0.08
#